data_AF-A0A543ACP5-F1
#
_entry.id   AF-A0A543ACP5-F1
#
_cell.length_a   1.000
_cell.length_b   1.000
_cell.length_c   1.000
_cell.angle_alpha   90.00
_cell.angle_beta   90.00
_cell.angle_gamma   90.00
#
_symmetry.space_group_name_H-M   'P 1'
#
loop_
_entity.id
_entity.type
_entity.pdbx_description
1 polymer ?
#
loop_
_entity_poly.entity_id
_entity_poly.type
_entity_poly.pdbx_seq_one_letter_code
_entity_poly.pdbx_strand_id
1 'polypeptide(L)'
;MSLPAHLKVVALVGFMLVVVATPREWFAAYAIFLAVLVAVAVAARVRPGWLIKRMVVETPFVVFAVLMPFIAQGPRVDVLGLSLSESGLLSAWGLLAKGTLGVIAGLLLAATTAPHELVRGLERLRLPQQLVQIMAFMVRYLEVVTDEMRRMSVARASRGFVARNPLHWPVLARSVGALFIRSFERGERVHLAMVSRGYTGRMPTMDKVERR
;
A
#
# COMPACT_ATOMS: atom_id res chain seq x y z
N MET A 1 22.62 -4.70 2.15
CA MET A 1 22.86 -3.64 1.15
C MET A 1 21.53 -2.95 0.89
N SER A 2 21.21 -1.89 1.62
CA SER A 2 19.93 -1.18 1.48
C SER A 2 20.00 -0.25 0.27
N LEU A 3 19.45 -0.70 -0.87
CA LEU A 3 19.28 0.15 -2.04
C LEU A 3 18.42 1.38 -1.68
N PRO A 4 18.74 2.58 -2.22
CA PRO A 4 17.92 3.76 -2.04
C PRO A 4 16.46 3.56 -2.44
N ALA A 5 15.53 4.11 -1.67
CA ALA A 5 14.09 3.94 -1.89
C ALA A 5 13.62 4.40 -3.28
N HIS A 6 14.17 5.50 -3.80
CA HIS A 6 13.81 6.00 -5.14
C HIS A 6 14.09 4.97 -6.25
N LEU A 7 15.20 4.23 -6.17
CA LEU A 7 15.52 3.19 -7.14
C LEU A 7 14.55 2.02 -7.03
N LYS A 8 14.17 1.62 -5.81
CA LYS A 8 13.18 0.56 -5.61
C LYS A 8 11.81 0.95 -6.18
N VAL A 9 11.39 2.20 -6.00
CA VAL A 9 10.13 2.72 -6.56
C VAL A 9 10.18 2.73 -8.10
N VAL A 10 11.25 3.25 -8.69
CA VAL A 10 11.42 3.25 -10.16
C VAL A 10 11.48 1.84 -10.71
N ALA A 11 12.20 0.93 -10.04
CA ALA A 11 12.29 -0.48 -10.42
C ALA A 11 10.92 -1.16 -10.33
N LEU A 12 10.13 -0.90 -9.28
CA LEU A 12 8.77 -1.43 -9.16
C LEU A 12 7.87 -0.94 -10.29
N VAL A 13 7.87 0.38 -10.56
CA VAL A 13 7.05 0.97 -11.63
C VAL A 13 7.48 0.43 -12.99
N GLY A 14 8.78 0.40 -13.27
CA GLY A 14 9.32 -0.16 -14.52
C GLY A 14 8.98 -1.64 -14.69
N PHE A 15 9.16 -2.44 -13.64
CA PHE A 15 8.76 -3.85 -13.61
C PHE A 15 7.27 -4.02 -13.93
N MET A 16 6.40 -3.23 -13.29
CA MET A 16 4.96 -3.30 -13.53
C MET A 16 4.58 -2.88 -14.95
N LEU A 17 5.23 -1.86 -15.52
CA LEU A 17 5.01 -1.48 -16.92
C LEU A 17 5.36 -2.64 -17.88
N VAL A 18 6.48 -3.33 -17.63
CA VAL A 18 6.88 -4.50 -18.42
C VAL A 18 5.87 -5.64 -18.27
N VAL A 19 5.45 -5.97 -17.05
CA VAL A 19 4.45 -7.01 -16.78
C VAL A 19 3.11 -6.70 -17.47
N VAL A 20 2.65 -5.44 -17.41
CA VAL A 20 1.39 -5.01 -18.03
C VAL A 20 1.49 -5.01 -19.55
N ALA A 21 2.60 -4.55 -20.13
CA ALA A 21 2.83 -4.54 -21.56
C ALA A 21 3.00 -5.94 -22.17
N THR A 22 3.41 -6.93 -21.37
CA THR A 22 3.62 -8.31 -21.84
C THR A 22 2.28 -8.97 -22.23
N PRO A 23 2.17 -9.56 -23.43
CA PRO A 23 1.00 -10.33 -23.84
C PRO A 23 0.71 -11.49 -22.87
N ARG A 24 -0.57 -11.77 -22.61
CA ARG A 24 -1.00 -12.83 -21.66
C ARG A 24 -0.65 -14.25 -22.09
N GLU A 25 -0.35 -14.46 -23.36
CA GLU A 25 0.02 -15.76 -23.96
C GLU A 25 1.47 -16.16 -23.67
N TRP A 26 2.31 -15.23 -23.23
CA TRP A 26 3.74 -15.47 -23.02
C TRP A 26 3.99 -16.07 -21.63
N PHE A 27 3.53 -17.29 -21.40
CA PHE A 27 3.61 -17.98 -20.10
C PHE A 27 5.03 -18.01 -19.52
N ALA A 28 6.05 -18.22 -20.37
CA ALA A 28 7.45 -18.23 -19.95
C ALA A 28 7.91 -16.88 -19.37
N ALA A 29 7.42 -15.75 -19.91
CA ALA A 29 7.76 -14.43 -19.40
C ALA A 29 7.22 -14.22 -17.97
N TYR A 30 5.99 -14.65 -17.69
CA TYR A 30 5.41 -14.59 -16.33
C TYR A 30 6.15 -15.49 -15.34
N ALA A 31 6.61 -16.67 -15.77
CA ALA A 31 7.44 -17.54 -14.95
C ALA A 31 8.78 -16.86 -14.59
N ILE A 32 9.41 -16.17 -15.55
CA ILE A 32 10.64 -15.40 -15.31
C ILE A 32 10.36 -14.24 -14.34
N PHE A 33 9.28 -13.48 -14.53
CA PHE A 33 8.91 -12.39 -13.61
C PHE A 33 8.69 -12.89 -12.19
N LEU A 34 8.01 -14.03 -12.03
CA LEU A 34 7.82 -14.66 -10.73
C LEU A 34 9.17 -15.09 -10.13
N ALA A 35 10.04 -15.72 -10.91
CA ALA A 35 11.36 -16.13 -10.46
C ALA A 35 12.22 -14.93 -9.98
N VAL A 36 12.15 -13.79 -10.69
CA VAL A 36 12.80 -12.55 -10.26
C VAL A 36 12.26 -12.07 -8.90
N LEU A 37 10.94 -12.05 -8.72
CA LEU A 37 10.34 -11.64 -7.43
C LEU A 37 10.70 -12.60 -6.29
N VAL A 38 10.74 -13.91 -6.56
CA VAL A 38 11.18 -14.92 -5.58
C VAL A 38 12.65 -14.69 -5.22
N ALA A 39 13.52 -14.44 -6.20
CA ALA A 39 14.92 -14.14 -5.96
C ALA A 39 15.09 -12.88 -5.08
N VAL A 40 14.32 -11.82 -5.37
CA VAL A 40 14.29 -10.60 -4.53
C VAL A 40 13.80 -10.90 -3.12
N ALA A 41 12.72 -11.70 -2.97
CA ALA A 41 12.18 -12.08 -1.66
C ALA A 41 13.22 -12.84 -0.81
N VAL A 42 13.93 -13.78 -1.42
CA VAL A 42 15.00 -14.56 -0.78
C VAL A 42 16.19 -13.67 -0.43
N ALA A 43 16.66 -12.84 -1.37
CA ALA A 43 17.77 -11.92 -1.13
C ALA A 43 17.47 -10.91 -0.01
N ALA A 44 16.21 -10.43 0.06
CA ALA A 44 15.72 -9.55 1.10
C ALA A 44 15.33 -10.28 2.42
N ARG A 45 15.44 -11.62 2.45
CA ARG A 45 15.09 -12.48 3.59
C ARG A 45 13.66 -12.24 4.11
N VAL A 46 12.72 -11.99 3.20
CA VAL A 46 11.32 -11.79 3.55
C VAL A 46 10.72 -13.12 3.99
N ARG A 47 10.10 -13.15 5.17
CA ARG A 47 9.50 -14.37 5.73
C ARG A 47 8.32 -14.81 4.85
N PRO A 48 8.30 -16.04 4.29
CA PRO A 48 7.21 -16.48 3.41
C PRO A 48 5.83 -16.42 4.07
N GLY A 49 5.74 -16.75 5.37
CA GLY A 49 4.49 -16.66 6.12
C GLY A 49 3.94 -15.23 6.27
N TRP A 50 4.78 -14.20 6.21
CA TRP A 50 4.33 -12.81 6.18
C TRP A 50 3.73 -12.47 4.81
N LEU A 51 4.37 -12.94 3.73
CA LEU A 51 3.91 -12.70 2.36
C LEU A 51 2.56 -13.37 2.12
N ILE A 52 2.44 -14.68 2.40
CA ILE A 52 1.22 -15.46 2.18
C ILE A 52 0.03 -14.87 2.96
N LYS A 53 0.21 -14.50 4.23
CA LYS A 53 -0.85 -13.88 5.04
C LYS A 53 -1.35 -12.56 4.45
N ARG A 54 -0.49 -11.82 3.73
CA ARG A 54 -0.85 -10.55 3.10
C ARG A 54 -1.34 -10.68 1.67
N MET A 55 -1.23 -11.86 1.05
CA MET A 55 -1.85 -12.14 -0.24
C MET A 55 -3.39 -12.12 -0.20
N VAL A 56 -4.01 -12.03 0.99
CA VAL A 56 -5.45 -11.73 1.12
C VAL A 56 -5.84 -10.41 0.44
N VAL A 57 -4.90 -9.47 0.24
CA VAL A 57 -5.14 -8.26 -0.55
C VAL A 57 -5.49 -8.58 -2.02
N GLU A 58 -5.07 -9.75 -2.52
CA GLU A 58 -5.34 -10.21 -3.88
C GLU A 58 -6.76 -10.80 -4.06
N THR A 59 -7.48 -11.11 -2.98
CA THR A 59 -8.81 -11.74 -3.05
C THR A 59 -9.77 -11.13 -4.08
N PRO A 60 -9.94 -9.80 -4.24
CA PRO A 60 -10.78 -9.26 -5.29
C PRO A 60 -10.35 -9.69 -6.71
N PHE A 61 -9.05 -9.72 -7.01
CA PHE A 61 -8.54 -10.17 -8.31
C PHE A 61 -8.86 -11.64 -8.57
N VAL A 62 -8.72 -12.48 -7.54
CA VAL A 62 -9.08 -13.91 -7.62
C VAL A 62 -10.57 -14.08 -7.90
N VAL A 63 -11.42 -13.33 -7.19
CA VAL A 63 -12.87 -13.34 -7.42
C VAL A 63 -13.19 -12.94 -8.86
N PHE A 64 -12.64 -11.84 -9.37
CA PHE A 64 -12.88 -11.42 -10.75
C PHE A 64 -12.35 -12.43 -11.77
N ALA A 65 -11.17 -13.01 -11.54
CA ALA A 65 -10.61 -14.00 -12.44
C ALA A 65 -11.48 -15.27 -12.50
N VAL A 66 -12.02 -15.74 -11.37
CA VAL A 66 -12.93 -16.89 -11.35
C VAL A 66 -14.23 -16.57 -12.08
N LEU A 67 -14.70 -15.32 -12.07
CA LEU A 67 -15.94 -14.93 -12.75
C LEU A 67 -15.77 -14.76 -14.27
N MET A 68 -14.58 -14.38 -14.74
CA MET A 68 -14.32 -14.10 -16.17
C MET A 68 -14.70 -15.24 -17.13
N PRO A 69 -14.39 -16.52 -16.87
CA PRO A 69 -14.79 -17.66 -17.69
C PRO A 69 -16.31 -17.82 -17.88
N PHE A 70 -17.11 -17.34 -16.92
CA PHE A 70 -18.58 -17.45 -16.93
C PHE A 70 -19.27 -16.24 -17.57
N ILE A 71 -18.66 -15.06 -17.46
CA ILE A 71 -19.25 -13.80 -17.94
C ILE A 71 -18.79 -13.47 -19.37
N ALA A 72 -17.57 -13.86 -19.75
CA ALA A 72 -17.02 -13.54 -21.06
C ALA A 72 -17.83 -14.21 -22.19
N GLN A 73 -18.15 -13.42 -23.23
CA GLN A 73 -18.84 -13.88 -24.42
C GLN A 73 -17.80 -14.37 -25.44
N GLY A 74 -18.05 -15.52 -26.08
CA GLY A 74 -17.13 -16.09 -27.07
C GLY A 74 -17.27 -17.61 -27.21
N PRO A 75 -16.39 -18.25 -28.00
CA PRO A 75 -16.33 -19.71 -28.11
C PRO A 75 -16.20 -20.35 -26.73
N ARG A 76 -16.99 -21.40 -26.49
CA ARG A 76 -17.04 -22.11 -25.22
C ARG A 76 -16.39 -23.48 -25.36
N VAL A 77 -15.60 -23.84 -24.36
CA VAL A 77 -15.02 -25.16 -24.20
C VAL A 77 -15.63 -25.78 -22.96
N ASP A 78 -16.06 -27.03 -23.10
CA ASP A 78 -16.53 -27.81 -21.96
C ASP A 78 -15.33 -28.36 -21.19
N VAL A 79 -15.09 -27.81 -20.01
CA VAL A 79 -14.06 -28.26 -19.09
C VAL A 79 -14.77 -28.81 -17.86
N LEU A 80 -14.57 -30.10 -17.55
CA LEU A 80 -15.14 -30.75 -16.36
C LEU A 80 -16.67 -30.63 -16.25
N GLY A 81 -17.39 -30.63 -17.39
CA GLY A 81 -18.85 -30.51 -17.44
C GLY A 81 -19.40 -29.09 -17.32
N LEU A 82 -18.53 -28.07 -17.33
CA LEU A 82 -18.90 -26.65 -17.32
C LEU A 82 -18.50 -26.00 -18.66
N SER A 83 -19.44 -25.28 -19.27
CA SER A 83 -19.22 -24.57 -20.52
C SER A 83 -18.56 -23.21 -20.25
N LEU A 84 -17.25 -23.12 -20.45
CA LEU A 84 -16.44 -21.94 -20.12
C LEU A 84 -15.96 -21.24 -21.38
N SER A 85 -15.93 -19.91 -21.37
CA SER A 85 -15.39 -19.12 -22.48
C SER A 85 -13.87 -19.25 -22.58
N GLU A 86 -13.33 -19.62 -23.75
CA GLU A 86 -11.87 -19.68 -23.99
C GLU A 86 -11.20 -18.32 -23.74
N SER A 87 -11.80 -17.25 -24.27
CA SER A 87 -11.37 -15.88 -24.03
C SER A 87 -11.47 -15.48 -22.56
N GLY A 88 -12.45 -16.04 -21.84
CA GLY A 88 -12.63 -15.85 -20.41
C GLY A 88 -11.53 -16.53 -19.59
N LEU A 89 -11.11 -17.75 -19.96
CA LEU A 89 -9.97 -18.45 -19.32
C LEU A 89 -8.66 -17.69 -19.51
N LEU A 90 -8.35 -17.26 -20.74
CA LEU A 90 -7.14 -16.50 -21.02
C LEU A 90 -7.13 -15.14 -20.28
N SER A 91 -8.30 -14.50 -20.16
CA SER A 91 -8.45 -13.26 -19.41
C SER A 91 -8.32 -13.48 -17.90
N ALA A 92 -8.89 -14.56 -17.37
CA ALA A 92 -8.75 -14.97 -15.98
C ALA A 92 -7.28 -15.21 -15.61
N TRP A 93 -6.58 -16.00 -16.42
CA TRP A 93 -5.15 -16.24 -16.25
C TRP A 93 -4.34 -14.95 -16.27
N GLY A 94 -4.54 -14.11 -17.30
CA GLY A 94 -3.82 -12.85 -17.42
C GLY A 94 -4.08 -11.90 -16.24
N LEU A 95 -5.31 -11.87 -15.73
CA LEU A 95 -5.69 -11.08 -14.55
C LEU A 95 -5.01 -11.59 -13.29
N LEU A 96 -5.03 -12.91 -13.05
CA LEU A 96 -4.34 -13.53 -11.93
C LEU A 96 -2.84 -13.28 -12.02
N ALA A 97 -2.19 -13.65 -13.12
CA ALA A 97 -0.75 -13.54 -13.27
C ALA A 97 -0.26 -12.10 -13.05
N LYS A 98 -0.89 -11.11 -13.68
CA LYS A 98 -0.52 -9.69 -13.50
C LYS A 98 -0.86 -9.19 -12.09
N GLY A 99 -2.01 -9.58 -11.54
CA GLY A 99 -2.44 -9.24 -10.19
C GLY A 99 -1.49 -9.78 -9.12
N THR A 100 -1.22 -11.08 -9.15
CA THR A 100 -0.29 -11.77 -8.23
C THR A 100 1.10 -11.14 -8.27
N LEU A 101 1.67 -10.93 -9.47
CA LEU A 101 2.99 -10.30 -9.61
C LEU A 101 3.01 -8.88 -9.03
N GLY A 102 1.97 -8.08 -9.29
CA GLY A 102 1.87 -6.73 -8.74
C GLY A 102 1.72 -6.69 -7.23
N VAL A 103 0.90 -7.58 -6.67
CA VAL A 103 0.71 -7.72 -5.22
C VAL A 103 2.03 -8.13 -4.55
N ILE A 104 2.71 -9.16 -5.08
CA ILE A 104 4.00 -9.60 -4.53
C ILE A 104 5.03 -8.47 -4.61
N ALA A 105 5.16 -7.81 -5.77
CA ALA A 105 6.14 -6.73 -5.94
C ALA A 105 5.88 -5.55 -4.99
N GLY A 106 4.61 -5.15 -4.82
CA GLY A 106 4.22 -4.12 -3.85
C GLY A 106 4.47 -4.53 -2.40
N LEU A 107 4.17 -5.78 -2.05
CA LEU A 107 4.43 -6.32 -0.70
C LEU A 107 5.94 -6.40 -0.41
N LEU A 108 6.77 -6.73 -1.39
CA LEU A 108 8.23 -6.72 -1.25
C LEU A 108 8.77 -5.30 -1.04
N LEU A 109 8.24 -4.30 -1.74
CA LEU A 109 8.59 -2.90 -1.49
C LEU A 109 8.22 -2.50 -0.05
N ALA A 110 7.00 -2.84 0.39
CA ALA A 110 6.51 -2.56 1.73
C ALA A 110 7.28 -3.29 2.84
N ALA A 111 7.78 -4.50 2.57
CA ALA A 111 8.59 -5.27 3.53
C ALA A 111 10.02 -4.75 3.68
N THR A 112 10.55 -4.07 2.66
CA THR A 112 11.98 -3.73 2.56
C THR A 112 12.28 -2.23 2.64
N THR A 113 11.26 -1.39 2.76
CA THR A 113 11.42 0.08 2.71
C THR A 113 10.58 0.73 3.80
N ALA A 114 11.20 1.55 4.65
CA ALA A 114 10.47 2.26 5.69
C ALA A 114 9.65 3.43 5.09
N PRO A 115 8.48 3.81 5.67
CA PRO A 115 7.65 4.88 5.12
C PRO A 115 8.38 6.21 4.96
N HIS A 116 9.24 6.59 5.91
CA HIS A 116 10.01 7.83 5.83
C HIS A 116 11.08 7.78 4.72
N GLU A 117 11.68 6.61 4.47
CA GLU A 117 12.61 6.42 3.35
C GLU A 117 11.89 6.53 2.02
N LEU A 118 10.65 6.02 1.93
CA LEU A 118 9.82 6.13 0.74
C LEU A 118 9.50 7.60 0.44
N VAL A 119 9.14 8.40 1.44
CA VAL A 119 8.93 9.86 1.27
C VAL A 119 10.22 10.57 0.82
N ARG A 120 11.39 10.24 1.39
CA ARG A 120 12.69 10.76 0.92
C ARG A 120 12.98 10.32 -0.53
N GLY A 121 12.60 9.09 -0.89
CA GLY A 121 12.72 8.58 -2.26
C GLY A 121 11.87 9.38 -3.24
N LEU A 122 10.62 9.67 -2.86
CA LEU A 122 9.68 10.52 -3.60
C LEU A 122 10.19 11.96 -3.79
N GLU A 123 10.86 12.53 -2.78
CA GLU A 123 11.55 13.83 -2.90
C GLU A 123 12.65 13.81 -3.96
N ARG A 124 13.48 12.74 -3.98
CA ARG A 124 14.53 12.56 -5.00
C ARG A 124 13.97 12.35 -6.41
N LEU A 125 12.75 11.83 -6.53
CA LEU A 125 12.01 11.74 -7.79
C LEU A 125 11.38 13.07 -8.24
N ARG A 126 11.70 14.19 -7.57
CA ARG A 126 11.26 15.55 -7.92
C ARG A 126 9.75 15.78 -7.79
N LEU A 127 9.08 15.07 -6.87
CA LEU A 127 7.70 15.42 -6.52
C LEU A 127 7.62 16.84 -5.93
N PRO A 128 6.49 17.56 -6.14
CA PRO A 128 6.28 18.88 -5.57
C PRO A 128 6.54 18.91 -4.07
N GLN A 129 7.32 19.89 -3.60
CA GLN A 129 7.77 19.94 -2.21
C GLN A 129 6.61 20.00 -1.21
N GLN A 130 5.49 20.62 -1.59
CA GLN A 130 4.29 20.68 -0.77
C GLN A 130 3.73 19.27 -0.50
N LEU A 131 3.68 18.40 -1.51
CA LEU A 131 3.23 17.02 -1.35
C LEU A 131 4.19 16.22 -0.48
N VAL A 132 5.50 16.37 -0.70
CA VAL A 132 6.53 15.72 0.12
C VAL A 132 6.39 16.13 1.59
N GLN A 133 6.16 17.41 1.86
CA GLN A 133 5.97 17.91 3.22
C GLN A 133 4.70 17.37 3.88
N ILE A 134 3.57 17.35 3.16
CA ILE A 134 2.31 16.76 3.66
C ILE A 134 2.54 15.28 4.00
N MET A 135 3.18 14.52 3.10
CA MET A 135 3.51 13.11 3.35
C MET A 135 4.47 12.92 4.54
N ALA A 136 5.48 13.76 4.67
CA ALA A 136 6.42 13.71 5.79
C ALA A 136 5.70 13.97 7.13
N PHE A 137 4.78 14.93 7.17
CA PHE A 137 3.95 15.17 8.34
C PHE A 137 2.99 14.02 8.62
N MET A 138 2.36 13.44 7.59
CA MET A 138 1.51 12.26 7.76
C MET A 138 2.30 11.12 8.41
N VAL A 139 3.49 10.78 7.90
CA VAL A 139 4.34 9.73 8.48
C VAL A 139 4.73 10.07 9.93
N ARG A 140 5.12 11.31 10.22
CA ARG A 140 5.52 11.74 11.57
C ARG A 140 4.36 11.72 12.57
N TYR A 141 3.16 12.13 12.16
CA TYR A 141 2.01 12.26 13.05
C TYR A 141 1.10 11.03 13.07
N LEU A 142 1.30 10.05 12.20
CA LEU A 142 0.51 8.82 12.18
C LEU A 142 0.57 8.09 13.54
N GLU A 143 1.76 7.92 14.09
CA GLU A 143 1.94 7.26 15.40
C GLU A 143 1.26 8.04 16.52
N VAL A 144 1.41 9.37 16.51
CA VAL A 144 0.75 10.27 17.48
C VAL A 144 -0.77 10.14 17.45
N VAL A 145 -1.36 10.19 16.26
CA VAL A 145 -2.82 10.08 16.08
C VAL A 145 -3.30 8.69 16.47
N THR A 146 -2.52 7.66 16.15
CA THR A 146 -2.83 6.26 16.51
C THR A 146 -2.79 6.05 18.02
N ASP A 147 -1.80 6.64 18.71
CA ASP A 147 -1.70 6.63 20.16
C ASP A 147 -2.86 7.36 20.84
N GLU A 148 -3.27 8.51 20.30
CA GLU A 148 -4.43 9.25 20.79
C GLU A 148 -5.71 8.43 20.63
N MET A 149 -5.91 7.84 19.45
CA MET A 149 -7.03 6.95 19.18
C MET A 149 -7.03 5.75 20.15
N ARG A 150 -5.86 5.15 20.43
CA ARG A 150 -5.70 4.07 21.40
C ARG A 150 -6.06 4.52 22.81
N ARG A 151 -5.56 5.66 23.28
CA ARG A 151 -5.90 6.24 24.60
C ARG A 151 -7.41 6.46 24.73
N MET A 152 -8.03 7.04 23.71
CA MET A 152 -9.48 7.25 23.70
C MET A 152 -10.25 5.92 23.70
N SER A 153 -9.76 4.90 23.01
CA SER A 153 -10.35 3.57 23.01
C SER A 153 -10.29 2.91 24.39
N VAL A 154 -9.14 2.97 25.06
CA VAL A 154 -8.97 2.45 26.43
C VAL A 154 -9.90 3.19 27.40
N ALA A 155 -9.96 4.51 27.34
CA ALA A 155 -10.84 5.31 28.20
C ALA A 155 -12.32 4.99 28.00
N ARG A 156 -12.76 4.68 26.77
CA ARG A 156 -14.12 4.21 26.50
C ARG A 156 -14.37 2.83 27.11
N ALA A 157 -13.44 1.90 26.91
CA ALA A 157 -13.55 0.55 27.46
C ALA A 157 -13.63 0.56 29.01
N SER A 158 -12.85 1.41 29.68
CA SER A 158 -12.91 1.59 31.14
C SER A 158 -14.24 2.14 31.65
N ARG A 159 -15.01 2.83 30.80
CA ARG A 159 -16.37 3.31 31.13
C ARG A 159 -17.45 2.27 30.81
N GLY A 160 -17.07 1.02 30.55
CA GLY A 160 -18.00 -0.08 30.25
C GLY A 160 -18.51 -0.11 28.80
N PHE A 161 -17.94 0.69 27.89
CA PHE A 161 -18.38 0.68 26.50
C PHE A 161 -17.69 -0.43 25.68
N VAL A 162 -18.50 -1.32 25.10
CA VAL A 162 -18.08 -2.36 24.16
C VAL A 162 -18.90 -2.24 22.88
N ALA A 163 -18.25 -1.93 21.75
CA ALA A 163 -18.94 -1.83 20.47
C ALA A 163 -19.30 -3.22 19.93
N ARG A 164 -20.58 -3.60 19.98
CA ARG A 164 -21.09 -4.90 19.46
C ARG A 164 -22.00 -4.79 18.25
N ASN A 165 -22.74 -3.68 18.12
CA ASN A 165 -23.74 -3.46 17.09
C ASN A 165 -23.66 -2.03 16.50
N PRO A 166 -24.35 -1.76 15.37
CA PRO A 166 -24.39 -0.43 14.75
C PRO A 166 -24.98 0.68 15.64
N LEU A 167 -25.75 0.35 16.69
CA LEU A 167 -26.29 1.34 17.64
C LEU A 167 -25.17 2.08 18.40
N HIS A 168 -23.94 1.54 18.41
CA HIS A 168 -22.78 2.19 19.00
C HIS A 168 -22.05 3.17 18.05
N TRP A 169 -22.44 3.26 16.78
CA TRP A 169 -21.83 4.19 15.81
C TRP A 169 -21.84 5.65 16.26
N PRO A 170 -22.89 6.21 16.89
CA PRO A 170 -22.86 7.59 17.38
C PRO A 170 -21.72 7.84 18.39
N VAL A 171 -21.42 6.87 19.25
CA VAL A 171 -20.34 6.99 20.25
C VAL A 171 -18.95 6.93 19.59
N LEU A 172 -18.81 6.07 18.57
CA LEU A 172 -17.59 6.01 17.75
C LEU A 172 -17.41 7.30 16.94
N ALA A 173 -18.48 7.83 16.35
CA ALA A 173 -18.47 9.08 15.61
C ALA A 173 -18.05 10.26 16.50
N ARG A 174 -18.57 10.36 17.74
CA ARG A 174 -18.11 11.36 18.73
C ARG A 174 -16.61 11.26 19.01
N SER A 175 -16.09 10.04 19.04
CA SER A 175 -14.66 9.80 19.25
C SER A 175 -13.82 10.22 18.06
N VAL A 176 -14.27 9.93 16.85
CA VAL A 176 -13.62 10.39 15.62
C VAL A 176 -13.66 11.91 15.53
N GLY A 177 -14.80 12.54 15.86
CA GLY A 177 -14.93 14.00 15.90
C GLY A 177 -13.98 14.65 16.92
N ALA A 178 -13.90 14.10 18.13
CA ALA A 178 -12.94 14.59 19.13
C ALA A 178 -11.48 14.40 18.69
N LEU A 179 -11.15 13.28 18.03
CA LEU A 179 -9.82 13.04 17.48
C LEU A 179 -9.49 14.04 16.35
N PHE A 180 -10.46 14.36 15.51
CA PHE A 180 -10.32 15.35 14.44
C PHE A 180 -10.02 16.74 15.00
N ILE A 181 -10.82 17.23 15.97
CA ILE A 181 -10.60 18.54 16.61
C ILE A 181 -9.20 18.59 17.23
N ARG A 182 -8.82 17.58 18.03
CA ARG A 182 -7.48 17.52 18.66
C ARG A 182 -6.35 17.51 17.64
N SER A 183 -6.53 16.82 16.51
CA SER A 183 -5.53 16.75 15.44
C SER A 183 -5.43 18.08 14.70
N PHE A 184 -6.55 18.76 14.46
CA PHE A 184 -6.62 20.08 13.83
C PHE A 184 -5.92 21.14 14.69
N GLU A 185 -6.31 21.26 15.97
CA GLU A 185 -5.68 22.19 16.91
C GLU A 185 -4.17 21.91 17.07
N ARG A 186 -3.77 20.63 17.03
CA ARG A 186 -2.35 20.26 17.04
C ARG A 186 -1.64 20.72 15.77
N GLY A 187 -2.27 20.56 14.61
CA GLY A 187 -1.75 21.06 13.34
C GLY A 187 -1.52 22.56 13.36
N GLU A 188 -2.47 23.32 13.91
CA GLU A 188 -2.36 24.77 14.09
C GLU A 188 -1.22 25.14 15.04
N ARG A 189 -1.12 24.49 16.20
CA ARG A 189 0.01 24.71 17.14
C ARG A 189 1.37 24.41 16.51
N VAL A 190 1.45 23.34 15.70
CA VAL A 190 2.68 22.99 14.98
C VAL A 190 3.00 24.03 13.92
N HIS A 191 2.01 24.48 13.15
CA HIS A 191 2.18 25.50 12.13
C HIS A 191 2.67 26.82 12.74
N LEU A 192 2.05 27.29 13.83
CA LEU A 192 2.49 28.48 14.55
C LEU A 192 3.93 28.35 15.07
N ALA A 193 4.30 27.18 15.60
CA ALA A 193 5.67 26.89 16.03
C ALA A 193 6.67 26.82 14.86
N MET A 194 6.23 26.43 13.66
CA MET A 194 7.07 26.48 12.46
C MET A 194 7.30 27.91 12.01
N VAL A 195 6.23 28.73 11.97
CA VAL A 195 6.32 30.15 11.60
C VAL A 195 7.24 30.91 12.55
N SER A 196 7.14 30.66 13.87
CA SER A 196 8.04 31.30 14.86
C SER A 196 9.51 30.89 14.71
N ARG A 197 9.80 29.73 14.10
CA ARG A 197 11.15 29.25 13.77
C ARG A 197 11.62 29.67 12.38
N GLY A 198 10.90 30.57 11.70
CA GLY A 198 11.28 31.10 10.39
C GLY A 198 10.88 30.20 9.21
N TYR A 199 9.79 29.46 9.31
CA TYR A 199 9.28 28.65 8.21
C TYR A 199 8.84 29.51 7.01
N THR A 200 9.46 29.30 5.86
CA THR A 200 9.24 30.04 4.60
C THR A 200 8.42 29.24 3.57
N GLY A 201 7.64 28.25 4.02
CA GLY A 201 6.92 27.33 3.11
C GLY A 201 7.75 26.13 2.65
N ARG A 202 9.00 26.03 3.11
CA ARG A 202 9.93 24.93 2.79
C ARG A 202 10.49 24.35 4.08
N MET A 203 10.39 23.03 4.24
CA MET A 203 11.13 22.34 5.29
C MET A 203 12.59 22.12 4.86
N PRO A 204 13.55 22.16 5.80
CA PRO A 204 14.94 21.80 5.51
C PRO A 204 15.02 20.40 4.90
N THR A 205 15.80 20.27 3.83
CA THR A 205 15.99 18.99 3.12
C THR A 205 16.55 17.94 4.08
N MET A 206 15.94 16.75 4.10
CA MET A 206 16.22 15.71 5.11
C MET A 206 17.65 15.15 5.05
N ASP A 207 18.39 15.34 3.94
CA ASP A 207 19.79 14.91 3.74
C ASP A 207 20.81 15.74 4.54
N LYS A 208 20.46 16.96 5.00
CA LYS A 208 21.42 17.84 5.70
C LYS A 208 21.58 17.55 7.20
N VAL A 209 20.70 16.73 7.78
CA VAL A 209 20.70 16.47 9.24
C VAL A 209 21.61 15.29 9.64
N GLU A 210 21.89 14.34 8.73
CA GLU A 210 22.79 13.20 8.98
C GLU A 210 24.30 13.55 8.84
N ARG A 211 24.64 14.78 8.45
CA ARG A 211 26.04 15.27 8.31
C ARG A 211 26.45 16.31 9.36
N ARG A 212 25.77 16.35 10.51
CA ARG A 212 26.19 17.15 11.68
C ARG A 212 26.24 16.30 12.94
#